data_AF-A0A936QPA1-F1
#
_entry.id   AF-A0A936QPA1-F1
#
_cell.length_a   1.000
_cell.length_b   1.000
_cell.length_c   1.000
_cell.angle_alpha   90.00
_cell.angle_beta   90.00
_cell.angle_gamma   90.00
#
_symmetry.space_group_name_H-M   'P 1'
#
loop_
_entity.id
_entity.type
_entity.pdbx_description
1 polymer ?
#
loop_
_entity_poly.entity_id
_entity_poly.type
_entity_poly.pdbx_seq_one_letter_code
_entity_poly.pdbx_strand_id
1 'polypeptide(L)'
;MAWDNIENGTDLSEQLDAFKDPVKKGAEDDNIVYELMLKSGMDLNLKVEKEIIFIDSAVSGKSKKDDKLVYGNFTYYKTDNGKLLIFTEASGETGNFIKELLKKEKPEKVICLDRIFDGDDETKTNLVLQMRDAGVEFKTA
;
A
#
# COMPACT_ATOMS: atom_id res chain seq x y z
N MET A 1 -3.05 -37.92 -34.69
CA MET A 1 -3.02 -37.98 -33.22
C MET A 1 -1.70 -37.37 -32.76
N ALA A 2 -1.79 -36.53 -31.72
CA ALA A 2 -0.76 -36.15 -30.76
C ALA A 2 0.54 -35.52 -31.29
N TRP A 3 0.60 -34.19 -31.20
CA TRP A 3 1.80 -33.50 -30.72
C TRP A 3 1.41 -32.81 -29.41
N ASP A 4 1.59 -33.57 -28.33
CA ASP A 4 1.60 -33.13 -26.94
C ASP A 4 2.93 -32.44 -26.61
N ASN A 5 2.89 -31.66 -25.53
CA ASN A 5 4.00 -31.13 -24.74
C ASN A 5 4.56 -29.77 -25.16
N ILE A 6 3.83 -28.72 -24.76
CA ILE A 6 4.40 -27.44 -24.36
C ILE A 6 5.24 -27.70 -23.10
N GLU A 7 6.57 -27.67 -23.25
CA GLU A 7 7.51 -27.76 -22.12
C GLU A 7 7.40 -26.51 -21.23
N ASN A 8 6.71 -26.71 -20.10
CA ASN A 8 6.85 -26.06 -18.79
C ASN A 8 7.60 -24.71 -18.74
N GLY A 9 6.83 -23.62 -18.77
CA GLY A 9 7.25 -22.29 -18.29
C GLY A 9 7.30 -22.16 -16.76
N THR A 10 7.28 -23.27 -16.03
CA THR A 10 7.18 -23.32 -14.56
C THR A 10 8.53 -23.45 -13.83
N ASP A 11 9.62 -23.70 -14.56
CA ASP A 11 10.95 -23.90 -13.95
C ASP A 11 11.74 -22.59 -13.72
N LEU A 12 11.32 -21.48 -14.34
CA LEU A 12 12.01 -20.18 -14.17
C LEU A 12 11.56 -19.44 -12.90
N SER A 13 10.38 -19.74 -12.38
CA SER A 13 9.87 -19.18 -11.11
C SER A 13 10.60 -19.78 -9.90
N GLU A 14 10.83 -21.10 -9.90
CA GLU A 14 11.43 -21.78 -8.74
C GLU A 14 12.94 -21.51 -8.59
N GLN A 15 13.65 -21.21 -9.68
CA GLN A 15 15.07 -20.83 -9.63
C GLN A 15 15.30 -19.36 -9.22
N LEU A 16 14.28 -18.50 -9.32
CA LEU A 16 14.38 -17.10 -8.89
C LEU A 16 14.16 -16.94 -7.37
N ASP A 17 13.37 -17.83 -6.76
CA ASP A 17 13.03 -17.79 -5.33
C ASP A 17 14.15 -18.28 -4.40
N ALA A 18 15.12 -19.05 -4.90
CA ALA A 18 16.12 -19.72 -4.05
C ALA A 18 17.43 -18.96 -3.81
N PHE A 19 17.69 -17.82 -4.46
CA PHE A 19 19.08 -17.31 -4.55
C PHE A 19 19.35 -15.81 -4.41
N LYS A 20 18.40 -14.94 -4.01
CA LYS A 20 18.70 -13.49 -4.07
C LYS A 20 18.53 -12.59 -2.86
N ASP A 21 18.04 -13.01 -1.70
CA ASP A 21 18.27 -12.22 -0.48
C ASP A 21 17.90 -12.96 0.81
N PRO A 22 18.80 -13.05 1.83
CA PRO A 22 18.42 -13.50 3.17
C PRO A 22 17.59 -12.45 3.93
N VAL A 23 17.46 -11.23 3.38
CA VAL A 23 16.58 -10.19 3.89
C VAL A 23 15.21 -10.40 3.23
N LYS A 24 14.20 -10.82 4.02
CA LYS A 24 12.82 -10.85 3.53
C LYS A 24 12.51 -9.50 2.90
N LYS A 25 11.98 -9.43 1.67
CA LYS A 25 11.62 -8.17 0.99
C LYS A 25 10.80 -7.22 1.89
N GLY A 26 10.03 -7.76 2.84
CA GLY A 26 9.29 -6.98 3.84
C GLY A 26 10.09 -6.46 5.04
N ALA A 27 11.29 -6.99 5.31
CA ALA A 27 12.15 -6.54 6.41
C ALA A 27 12.73 -5.14 6.16
N GLU A 28 12.95 -4.74 4.90
CA GLU A 28 13.30 -3.35 4.58
C GLU A 28 12.13 -2.41 4.83
N ASP A 29 10.91 -2.79 4.44
CA ASP A 29 9.72 -2.01 4.71
C ASP A 29 9.42 -1.90 6.21
N ASP A 30 9.55 -2.99 6.97
CA ASP A 30 9.37 -2.98 8.43
C ASP A 30 10.36 -2.00 9.09
N ASN A 31 11.63 -2.00 8.67
CA ASN A 31 12.64 -1.05 9.17
C ASN A 31 12.24 0.40 8.88
N ILE A 32 11.77 0.69 7.67
CA ILE A 32 11.28 2.02 7.28
C ILE A 32 10.09 2.42 8.15
N VAL A 33 9.15 1.52 8.39
CA VAL A 33 7.98 1.77 9.23
C VAL A 33 8.40 2.13 10.65
N TYR A 34 9.31 1.36 11.27
CA TYR A 34 9.82 1.69 12.60
C TYR A 34 10.58 3.03 12.63
N GLU A 35 11.36 3.34 11.60
CA GLU A 35 12.04 4.63 11.49
C GLU A 35 11.03 5.79 11.41
N LEU A 36 9.98 5.65 10.60
CA LEU A 36 8.92 6.65 10.47
C LEU A 36 8.12 6.82 11.76
N MET A 37 7.87 5.74 12.49
CA MET A 37 7.25 5.78 13.82
C MET A 37 8.11 6.59 14.80
N LEU A 38 9.42 6.31 14.86
CA LEU A 38 10.36 7.02 15.73
C LEU A 38 10.44 8.52 15.38
N LYS A 39 10.60 8.85 14.09
CA LYS A 39 10.62 10.24 13.60
C LYS A 39 9.30 10.98 13.86
N SER A 40 8.20 10.24 13.97
CA SER A 40 6.88 10.80 14.29
C SER A 40 6.60 10.90 15.79
N GLY A 41 7.58 10.54 16.64
CA GLY A 41 7.48 10.62 18.10
C GLY A 41 6.69 9.49 18.74
N MET A 42 6.55 8.35 18.05
CA MET A 42 5.78 7.21 18.53
C MET A 42 6.63 6.19 19.28
N ASP A 43 6.00 5.47 20.19
CA ASP A 43 6.62 4.39 20.96
C ASP A 43 6.75 3.11 20.10
N LEU A 44 7.94 2.48 20.12
CA LEU A 44 8.21 1.23 19.42
C LEU A 44 7.44 0.03 19.98
N ASN A 45 6.90 0.14 21.20
CA ASN A 45 6.07 -0.89 21.82
C ASN A 45 4.63 -0.92 21.25
N LEU A 46 4.26 0.06 20.41
CA LEU A 46 2.96 0.06 19.75
C LEU A 46 2.88 -1.10 18.77
N LYS A 47 1.73 -1.77 18.78
CA LYS A 47 1.45 -2.86 17.85
C LYS A 47 1.41 -2.30 16.42
N VAL A 48 2.10 -2.97 15.51
CA VAL A 48 2.09 -2.66 14.08
C VAL A 48 1.46 -3.84 13.34
N GLU A 49 0.47 -3.55 12.49
CA GLU A 49 -0.25 -4.53 11.68
C GLU A 49 -0.07 -4.20 10.20
N LYS A 50 0.55 -5.12 9.46
CA LYS A 50 0.74 -5.00 8.01
C LYS A 50 -0.51 -5.47 7.27
N GLU A 51 -0.92 -4.69 6.27
CA GLU A 51 -1.97 -5.02 5.32
C GLU A 51 -1.41 -4.95 3.91
N ILE A 52 -1.66 -6.00 3.13
CA ILE A 52 -1.31 -6.08 1.71
C ILE A 52 -2.60 -6.34 0.95
N ILE A 53 -2.97 -5.42 0.06
CA ILE A 53 -4.23 -5.47 -0.68
C ILE A 53 -3.92 -5.44 -2.17
N PHE A 54 -4.38 -6.48 -2.86
CA PHE A 54 -4.37 -6.59 -4.32
C PHE A 54 -5.81 -6.52 -4.83
N ILE A 55 -6.10 -5.53 -5.67
CA ILE A 55 -7.42 -5.36 -6.28
C ILE A 55 -7.23 -5.40 -7.79
N ASP A 56 -7.69 -6.48 -8.42
CA ASP A 56 -7.76 -6.54 -9.87
C ASP A 56 -9.00 -5.78 -10.38
N SER A 57 -8.92 -5.27 -11.62
CA SER A 57 -10.01 -4.52 -12.24
C SER A 57 -11.27 -5.36 -12.54
N ALA A 58 -11.22 -6.69 -12.40
CA ALA A 58 -12.35 -7.59 -12.65
C ALA A 58 -13.19 -7.89 -11.39
N VAL A 59 -12.62 -7.71 -10.19
CA VAL A 59 -13.27 -7.97 -8.89
C VAL A 59 -14.17 -6.82 -8.42
N SER A 60 -14.18 -5.69 -9.13
CA SER A 60 -15.24 -4.68 -9.04
C SER A 60 -16.54 -5.17 -9.72
N GLY A 61 -17.00 -6.35 -9.33
CA GLY A 61 -18.34 -6.83 -9.59
C GLY A 61 -19.35 -6.05 -8.76
N LYS A 62 -19.62 -4.80 -9.15
CA LYS A 62 -20.94 -4.16 -9.16
C LYS A 62 -20.82 -2.78 -9.78
N SER A 63 -21.21 -2.72 -11.06
CA SER A 63 -21.67 -1.51 -11.71
C SER A 63 -22.61 -0.72 -10.80
N LYS A 64 -22.16 0.44 -10.34
CA LYS A 64 -22.97 1.65 -10.32
C LYS A 64 -22.14 2.72 -10.99
N LYS A 65 -22.80 3.51 -11.84
CA LYS A 65 -22.24 4.55 -12.72
C LYS A 65 -21.48 5.67 -11.98
N ASP A 66 -21.37 5.57 -10.64
CA ASP A 66 -20.80 6.56 -9.72
C ASP A 66 -19.79 5.95 -8.72
N ASP A 67 -19.60 4.62 -8.67
CA ASP A 67 -18.54 4.01 -7.84
C ASP A 67 -17.25 3.93 -8.67
N LYS A 68 -16.30 4.81 -8.35
CA LYS A 68 -14.95 4.77 -8.91
C LYS A 68 -14.34 3.39 -8.63
N LEU A 69 -14.06 2.64 -9.70
CA LEU A 69 -13.31 1.39 -9.61
C LEU A 69 -11.97 1.66 -8.93
N VAL A 70 -11.70 0.99 -7.82
CA VAL A 70 -10.37 0.94 -7.22
C VAL A 70 -9.69 -0.32 -7.76
N TYR A 71 -8.53 -0.18 -8.39
CA TYR A 71 -7.64 -1.27 -8.76
C TYR A 71 -6.23 -0.90 -8.34
N GLY A 72 -5.38 -1.89 -8.06
CA GLY A 72 -4.01 -1.63 -7.65
C GLY A 72 -3.45 -2.60 -6.62
N ASN A 73 -2.20 -2.35 -6.26
CA ASN A 73 -1.51 -3.00 -5.14
C ASN A 73 -1.19 -1.94 -4.09
N PHE A 74 -1.61 -2.19 -2.86
CA PHE A 74 -1.41 -1.31 -1.72
C PHE A 74 -0.82 -2.10 -0.55
N THR A 75 0.35 -1.66 -0.07
CA THR A 75 0.94 -2.14 1.18
C THR A 75 0.98 -1.00 2.17
N TYR A 76 0.30 -1.18 3.30
CA TYR A 76 0.27 -0.21 4.38
C TYR A 76 0.30 -0.88 5.74
N TYR A 77 0.65 -0.11 6.75
CA TYR A 77 0.76 -0.55 8.13
C TYR A 77 -0.19 0.30 8.98
N LYS A 78 -0.89 -0.37 9.89
CA LYS A 78 -1.72 0.24 10.92
C LYS A 78 -0.99 0.15 12.24
N THR A 79 -1.00 1.22 13.01
CA THR A 79 -0.51 1.21 14.38
C THR A 79 -1.33 2.16 15.24
N ASP A 80 -1.13 2.08 16.56
CA ASP A 80 -1.94 2.79 17.56
C ASP A 80 -3.46 2.61 17.34
N ASN A 81 -3.90 1.36 17.20
CA ASN A 81 -5.29 0.98 16.95
C ASN A 81 -5.90 1.61 15.67
N GLY A 82 -5.08 1.85 14.64
CA GLY A 82 -5.50 2.43 13.37
C GLY A 82 -5.45 3.95 13.31
N LYS A 83 -4.97 4.62 14.39
CA LYS A 83 -4.79 6.08 14.41
C LYS A 83 -3.67 6.56 13.49
N LEU A 84 -2.65 5.73 13.26
CA LEU A 84 -1.62 6.00 12.26
C LEU A 84 -1.64 4.93 11.17
N LEU A 85 -1.67 5.42 9.92
CA LEU A 85 -1.46 4.61 8.73
C LEU A 85 -0.13 4.99 8.06
N ILE A 86 0.66 4.00 7.66
CA ILE A 86 1.94 4.19 6.96
C ILE A 86 1.91 3.40 5.65
N PHE A 87 2.02 4.07 4.51
CA PHE A 87 2.03 3.44 3.19
C PHE A 87 3.46 3.28 2.68
N THR A 88 3.88 2.03 2.43
CA THR A 88 5.22 1.73 1.90
C THR A 88 5.23 1.44 0.40
N GLU A 89 4.09 1.01 -0.14
CA GLU A 89 3.87 0.74 -1.56
C GLU A 89 2.42 1.07 -1.92
N ALA A 90 2.21 1.80 -3.01
CA ALA A 90 0.89 2.03 -3.59
C ALA A 90 1.03 2.17 -5.11
N SER A 91 0.12 1.55 -5.85
CA SER A 91 0.07 1.61 -7.32
C SER A 91 -1.38 1.48 -7.78
N GLY A 92 -1.70 2.02 -8.96
CA GLY A 92 -3.08 2.07 -9.45
C GLY A 92 -3.85 3.25 -8.86
N GLU A 93 -5.09 3.03 -8.41
CA GLU A 93 -6.03 4.06 -7.96
C GLU A 93 -5.77 4.52 -6.51
N THR A 94 -4.54 4.92 -6.22
CA THR A 94 -4.05 5.29 -4.88
C THR A 94 -4.94 6.34 -4.21
N GLY A 95 -5.29 7.42 -4.93
CA GLY A 95 -6.14 8.48 -4.37
C GLY A 95 -7.52 7.98 -3.91
N ASN A 96 -8.17 7.14 -4.71
CA ASN A 96 -9.49 6.59 -4.36
C ASN A 96 -9.39 5.54 -3.25
N PHE A 97 -8.37 4.69 -3.29
CA PHE A 97 -8.12 3.70 -2.24
C PHE A 97 -7.93 4.37 -0.87
N ILE A 98 -7.02 5.35 -0.79
CA ILE A 98 -6.75 6.07 0.47
C ILE A 98 -8.03 6.78 0.95
N LYS A 99 -8.79 7.40 0.04
CA LYS A 99 -10.06 8.04 0.39
C LYS A 99 -11.07 7.08 1.02
N GLU A 100 -11.23 5.87 0.47
CA GLU A 100 -12.12 4.87 1.06
C GLU A 100 -11.58 4.37 2.42
N LEU A 101 -10.27 4.21 2.54
CA LEU A 101 -9.63 3.82 3.79
C LEU A 101 -9.83 4.88 4.88
N LEU A 102 -9.72 6.18 4.57
CA LEU A 102 -9.98 7.27 5.50
C LEU A 102 -11.40 7.25 6.07
N LYS A 103 -12.40 6.92 5.25
CA LYS A 103 -13.79 6.80 5.71
C LYS A 103 -13.98 5.63 6.68
N LYS A 104 -13.27 4.53 6.44
CA LYS A 104 -13.38 3.28 7.20
C LYS A 104 -12.62 3.35 8.53
N GLU A 105 -11.35 3.73 8.48
CA GLU A 105 -10.42 3.64 9.61
C GLU A 105 -10.36 4.94 10.43
N LYS A 106 -10.70 6.10 9.83
CA LYS A 106 -10.67 7.43 10.48
C LYS A 106 -9.38 7.71 11.27
N PRO A 107 -8.20 7.62 10.61
CA PRO A 107 -6.92 7.83 11.29
C PRO A 107 -6.74 9.30 11.71
N GLU A 108 -5.88 9.53 12.68
CA GLU A 108 -5.43 10.87 13.08
C GLU A 108 -4.21 11.32 12.25
N LYS A 109 -3.41 10.37 11.76
CA LYS A 109 -2.20 10.62 10.97
C LYS A 109 -2.04 9.61 9.84
N VAL A 110 -1.57 10.08 8.69
CA VAL A 110 -1.19 9.24 7.55
C VAL A 110 0.19 9.65 7.05
N ILE A 111 1.05 8.67 6.86
CA ILE A 111 2.39 8.83 6.29
C ILE A 111 2.49 8.03 5.00
N CYS A 112 2.98 8.65 3.94
CA CYS A 112 3.19 8.01 2.65
C CYS A 112 4.64 8.17 2.22
N LEU A 113 5.28 7.12 1.71
CA LEU A 113 6.60 7.31 1.11
C LEU A 113 6.48 8.13 -0.18
N ASP A 114 7.41 9.05 -0.43
CA ASP A 114 7.38 9.89 -1.62
C ASP A 114 7.40 9.06 -2.92
N ARG A 115 8.05 7.89 -2.87
CA ARG A 115 8.11 6.93 -3.98
C ARG A 115 6.74 6.39 -4.41
N ILE A 116 5.71 6.43 -3.55
CA ILE A 116 4.38 5.91 -3.92
C ILE A 116 3.63 6.86 -4.88
N PHE A 117 4.11 8.09 -5.02
CA PHE A 117 3.53 9.06 -5.93
C PHE A 117 4.25 9.09 -7.28
N ASP A 118 5.51 8.66 -7.38
CA ASP A 118 6.28 8.54 -8.65
C ASP A 118 6.09 9.71 -9.65
N GLY A 119 6.07 10.95 -9.15
CA GLY A 119 5.85 12.15 -9.98
C GLY A 119 4.39 12.51 -10.28
N ASP A 120 3.42 11.75 -9.77
CA ASP A 120 1.99 12.10 -9.73
C ASP A 120 1.71 13.16 -8.65
N ASP A 121 2.16 14.38 -8.94
CA ASP A 121 1.97 15.55 -8.09
C ASP A 121 0.49 15.93 -7.94
N GLU A 122 -0.36 15.55 -8.91
CA GLU A 122 -1.80 15.79 -8.86
C GLU A 122 -2.44 14.93 -7.76
N THR A 123 -2.17 13.62 -7.73
CA THR A 123 -2.66 12.73 -6.67
C THR A 123 -2.12 13.15 -5.30
N LYS A 124 -0.83 13.50 -5.20
CA LYS A 124 -0.22 13.99 -3.95
C LYS A 124 -0.92 15.25 -3.44
N THR A 125 -1.09 16.26 -4.30
CA THR A 125 -1.77 17.52 -3.94
C THR A 125 -3.22 17.27 -3.52
N ASN A 126 -3.93 16.41 -4.24
CA ASN A 126 -5.31 16.05 -3.93
C ASN A 126 -5.43 15.36 -2.57
N LEU A 127 -4.51 14.45 -2.24
CA LEU A 127 -4.50 13.79 -0.94
C LEU A 127 -4.16 14.75 0.19
N VAL A 128 -3.18 15.65 0.01
CA VAL A 128 -2.86 16.69 1.00
C VAL A 128 -4.11 17.52 1.35
N LEU A 129 -4.87 17.94 0.33
CA LEU A 129 -6.12 18.69 0.53
C LEU A 129 -7.17 17.86 1.26
N GLN A 130 -7.39 16.61 0.83
CA GLN A 130 -8.37 15.72 1.46
C GLN A 130 -8.05 15.44 2.93
N MET A 131 -6.77 15.23 3.25
CA MET A 131 -6.32 15.00 4.63
C MET A 131 -6.55 16.23 5.50
N ARG A 132 -6.20 17.42 4.99
CA ARG A 132 -6.45 18.68 5.68
C ARG A 132 -7.94 18.88 5.96
N ASP A 133 -8.79 18.64 4.96
CA ASP A 133 -10.24 18.82 5.09
C ASP A 133 -10.86 17.76 6.04
N ALA A 134 -10.26 16.58 6.14
CA ALA A 134 -10.62 15.54 7.10
C ALA A 134 -10.05 15.75 8.52
N GLY A 135 -9.19 16.76 8.71
CA GLY A 135 -8.49 17.01 9.98
C GLY A 135 -7.41 15.97 10.32
N VAL A 136 -6.89 15.27 9.32
CA VAL A 136 -5.87 14.22 9.44
C VAL A 136 -4.50 14.81 9.16
N GLU A 137 -3.52 14.55 10.03
CA GLU A 137 -2.13 14.96 9.78
C GLU A 137 -1.55 14.11 8.65
N PHE A 138 -1.07 14.75 7.58
CA PHE A 138 -0.47 14.06 6.45
C PHE A 138 1.00 14.42 6.29
N LYS A 139 1.85 13.40 6.11
CA LYS A 139 3.28 13.57 5.83
C LYS A 139 3.70 12.68 4.67
N THR A 140 4.64 13.19 3.87
CA THR A 140 5.41 12.36 2.94
C THR A 140 6.85 12.23 3.41
N ALA A 141 7.48 11.10 3.14
CA ALA A 141 8.83 10.75 3.62
C ALA A 141 9.66 9.97 2.61
#